data_AF-A0A0G0IMB1-F1
#
_entry.id   AF-A0A0G0IMB1-F1
#
_cell.length_a   1.000
_cell.length_b   1.000
_cell.length_c   1.000
_cell.angle_alpha   90.00
_cell.angle_beta   90.00
_cell.angle_gamma   90.00
#
_symmetry.space_group_name_H-M   'P 1'
#
loop_
_entity.id
_entity.type
_entity.pdbx_description
1 polymer ?
#
loop_
_entity_poly.entity_id
_entity_poly.type
_entity_poly.pdbx_seq_one_letter_code
_entity_poly.pdbx_strand_id
1 'polypeptide(L)'
;MQVNYKVEEVKSKKSKVGDAMIPVTMIVLTLSGIAVIALISYFFGVEQGKLQKTPLISFQNNPSSSSPTPTQIPPQTITPSGTKNKTSPTPSPIPKTAIITSDKNLDGFVSSNNYVNNQSEIRSGRNKFLLSRGFLSFDLSKLPKYTKIVSATLRVYQVKAIGNPYSVETGNLKIDHLIYGETLDETDYNANALSSGFTDLSKNRITGWKEVEVLNQLVEDLGSGHKTAQFRIHFEKEEKGTTDSGDYVYFESADNSEGTTNIPQLLVKFY
;
A
#
# COMPACT_ATOMS: atom_id res chain seq x y z
N MET A 1 -47.89 12.54 -50.26
CA MET A 1 -47.70 11.55 -49.17
C MET A 1 -47.75 12.33 -47.86
N GLN A 2 -48.89 12.34 -47.17
CA GLN A 2 -49.04 13.01 -45.86
C GLN A 2 -48.95 11.97 -44.75
N VAL A 3 -48.04 12.21 -43.80
CA VAL A 3 -47.82 11.33 -42.64
C VAL A 3 -48.54 11.95 -41.44
N ASN A 4 -49.61 11.30 -41.00
CA ASN A 4 -50.33 11.66 -39.79
C ASN A 4 -49.61 11.08 -38.57
N TYR A 5 -49.13 11.94 -37.67
CA TYR A 5 -48.62 11.54 -36.37
C TYR A 5 -49.76 11.52 -35.36
N LYS A 6 -50.03 10.33 -34.80
CA LYS A 6 -50.98 10.12 -33.71
C LYS A 6 -50.25 10.35 -32.39
N VAL A 7 -50.64 11.39 -31.67
CA VAL A 7 -50.13 11.67 -30.31
C VAL A 7 -50.96 10.85 -29.33
N GLU A 8 -50.33 9.89 -28.64
CA GLU A 8 -50.96 9.17 -27.53
C GLU A 8 -50.66 9.87 -26.20
N GLU A 9 -51.73 10.23 -25.51
CA GLU A 9 -51.73 10.93 -24.24
C GLU A 9 -51.45 9.96 -23.09
N VAL A 10 -50.28 10.06 -22.45
CA VAL A 10 -49.90 9.21 -21.32
C VAL A 10 -50.59 9.69 -20.05
N LYS A 11 -51.60 8.95 -19.59
CA LYS A 11 -52.27 9.20 -18.30
C LYS A 11 -51.34 8.83 -17.13
N SER A 12 -50.90 9.85 -16.39
CA SER A 12 -50.17 9.74 -15.13
C SER A 12 -51.01 9.08 -14.04
N LYS A 13 -50.53 7.96 -13.49
CA LYS A 13 -51.20 7.18 -12.44
C LYS A 13 -50.75 7.69 -11.06
N LYS A 14 -51.62 8.45 -10.40
CA LYS A 14 -51.39 9.00 -9.05
C LYS A 14 -51.36 7.85 -8.02
N SER A 15 -50.18 7.58 -7.46
CA SER A 15 -49.98 6.56 -6.41
C SER A 15 -50.55 7.07 -5.07
N LYS A 16 -51.46 6.29 -4.47
CA LYS A 16 -51.96 6.49 -3.11
C LYS A 16 -50.89 5.99 -2.13
N VAL A 17 -50.26 6.90 -1.41
CA VAL A 17 -49.46 6.58 -0.21
C VAL A 17 -50.45 6.20 0.88
N GLY A 18 -50.45 4.91 1.26
CA GLY A 18 -51.17 4.43 2.43
C GLY A 18 -50.29 4.58 3.66
N ASP A 19 -50.80 5.26 4.68
CA ASP A 19 -50.21 5.34 6.01
C ASP A 19 -50.17 3.94 6.63
N ALA A 20 -48.99 3.32 6.62
CA ALA A 20 -48.73 2.11 7.38
C ALA A 20 -48.37 2.50 8.82
N MET A 21 -49.34 2.43 9.73
CA MET A 21 -49.08 2.41 11.17
C MET A 21 -48.25 1.16 11.51
N ILE A 22 -46.99 1.38 11.91
CA ILE A 22 -46.13 0.34 12.48
C ILE A 22 -46.51 0.19 13.97
N PRO A 23 -46.91 -0.99 14.45
CA PRO A 23 -47.23 -1.20 15.86
C PRO A 23 -45.97 -1.08 16.74
N VAL A 24 -46.03 -0.18 17.71
CA VAL A 24 -44.97 0.22 18.66
C VAL A 24 -44.60 -0.88 19.69
N THR A 25 -45.19 -2.06 19.61
CA THR A 25 -45.00 -3.15 20.58
C THR A 25 -43.75 -4.03 20.37
N MET A 26 -42.97 -3.81 19.31
CA MET A 26 -41.74 -4.58 18.97
C MET A 26 -40.43 -3.86 19.34
N ILE A 27 -40.46 -2.86 20.23
CA ILE A 27 -39.26 -2.08 20.64
C ILE A 27 -38.77 -2.44 22.05
N VAL A 28 -39.52 -3.23 22.84
CA VAL A 28 -39.16 -3.56 24.24
C VAL A 28 -38.35 -4.87 24.39
N LEU A 29 -38.23 -5.69 23.34
CA LEU A 29 -37.56 -7.00 23.42
C LEU A 29 -36.13 -7.06 22.83
N THR A 30 -35.64 -6.01 22.17
CA THR A 30 -34.26 -5.97 21.63
C THR A 30 -33.24 -5.28 22.55
N LEU A 31 -33.69 -4.48 23.52
CA LEU A 31 -32.80 -3.81 24.48
C LEU A 31 -32.37 -4.69 25.67
N SER A 32 -33.07 -5.79 25.95
CA SER A 32 -32.67 -6.73 27.02
C SER A 32 -31.62 -7.76 26.57
N GLY A 33 -31.45 -7.98 25.26
CA GLY A 33 -30.46 -8.92 24.72
C GLY A 33 -29.01 -8.42 24.71
N ILE A 34 -28.80 -7.10 24.72
CA ILE A 34 -27.46 -6.50 24.64
C ILE A 34 -26.76 -6.50 26.01
N ALA A 35 -27.51 -6.46 27.12
CA ALA A 35 -26.93 -6.45 28.47
C ALA A 35 -26.37 -7.82 28.91
N VAL A 36 -26.85 -8.93 28.34
CA VAL A 36 -26.41 -10.29 28.73
C VAL A 36 -25.07 -10.66 28.08
N ILE A 37 -24.77 -10.15 26.88
CA ILE A 37 -23.52 -10.45 26.17
C ILE A 37 -22.32 -9.77 26.83
N ALA A 38 -22.48 -8.55 27.36
CA ALA A 38 -21.38 -7.82 28.01
C ALA A 38 -20.92 -8.46 29.34
N LEU A 39 -21.81 -9.16 30.06
CA LEU A 39 -21.49 -9.84 31.33
C LEU A 39 -20.72 -11.15 31.13
N ILE A 40 -20.93 -11.86 30.01
CA ILE A 40 -20.20 -13.11 29.72
C ILE A 40 -18.76 -12.82 29.28
N SER A 41 -18.50 -11.70 28.60
CA SER A 41 -17.15 -11.31 28.18
C SER A 41 -16.22 -10.90 29.34
N TYR A 42 -16.77 -10.48 30.48
CA TYR A 42 -15.95 -10.09 31.64
C TYR A 42 -15.44 -11.31 32.44
N PHE A 43 -16.14 -12.44 32.40
CA PHE A 43 -15.77 -13.63 33.19
C PHE A 43 -14.76 -14.57 32.52
N PHE A 44 -14.50 -14.45 31.21
CA PHE A 44 -13.51 -15.29 30.51
C PHE A 44 -12.15 -14.60 30.28
N GLY A 45 -11.94 -13.39 30.85
CA GLY A 45 -10.74 -12.58 30.63
C GLY A 45 -9.63 -12.70 31.68
N VAL A 46 -9.68 -13.68 32.59
CA VAL A 46 -8.69 -13.81 33.68
C VAL A 46 -8.15 -15.24 33.71
N GLU A 47 -6.81 -15.36 33.72
CA GLU A 47 -5.95 -16.56 33.72
C GLU A 47 -5.65 -17.19 32.34
N GLN A 48 -4.41 -17.38 31.86
CA GLN A 48 -3.12 -17.58 32.53
C GLN A 48 -1.95 -16.95 31.77
N GLY A 49 -1.18 -16.13 32.48
CA GLY A 49 0.23 -15.97 32.19
C GLY A 49 1.00 -17.21 32.67
N LYS A 50 1.63 -17.92 31.74
CA LYS A 50 2.82 -18.72 32.03
C LYS A 50 3.92 -18.28 31.08
N LEU A 51 4.84 -17.49 31.64
CA LEU A 51 6.13 -17.14 31.04
C LEU A 51 6.87 -18.41 30.66
N GLN A 52 6.92 -18.71 29.37
CA GLN A 52 7.82 -19.71 28.82
C GLN A 52 9.21 -19.08 28.77
N LYS A 53 10.12 -19.53 29.65
CA LYS A 53 11.54 -19.15 29.62
C LYS A 53 12.13 -19.58 28.29
N THR A 54 12.54 -18.61 27.49
CA THR A 54 13.37 -18.80 26.30
C THR A 54 14.70 -19.43 26.69
N PRO A 55 15.15 -20.52 26.04
CA PRO A 55 16.49 -21.05 26.25
C PRO A 55 17.54 -20.05 25.74
N LEU A 56 18.53 -19.78 26.58
CA LEU A 56 19.70 -18.97 26.22
C LEU A 56 20.53 -19.77 25.20
N ILE A 57 20.55 -19.32 23.94
CA ILE A 57 21.48 -19.84 22.94
C ILE A 57 22.85 -19.20 23.20
N SER A 58 23.79 -20.03 23.64
CA SER A 58 25.21 -19.71 23.73
C SER A 58 25.79 -19.60 22.31
N PHE A 59 26.17 -18.39 21.89
CA PHE A 59 26.98 -18.20 20.69
C PHE A 59 28.45 -18.41 21.06
N GLN A 60 29.00 -19.55 20.67
CA GLN A 60 30.42 -19.83 20.74
C GLN A 60 31.13 -19.05 19.62
N ASN A 61 31.69 -17.90 19.97
CA ASN A 61 32.57 -17.12 19.10
C ASN A 61 33.82 -17.92 18.76
N ASN A 62 33.98 -18.26 17.48
CA ASN A 62 35.20 -18.85 16.96
C ASN A 62 35.85 -17.85 15.97
N PRO A 63 36.82 -17.03 16.39
CA PRO A 63 37.53 -16.14 15.48
C PRO A 63 38.71 -16.88 14.82
N SER A 64 38.52 -17.41 13.62
CA SER A 64 39.63 -17.76 12.73
C SER A 64 40.00 -16.53 11.89
N SER A 65 40.84 -15.68 12.49
CA SER A 65 41.52 -14.56 11.84
C SER A 65 42.72 -15.11 11.04
N SER A 66 42.55 -15.35 9.74
CA SER A 66 43.70 -15.46 8.82
C SER A 66 44.06 -14.06 8.32
N SER A 67 45.10 -13.48 8.91
CA SER A 67 45.72 -12.23 8.49
C SER A 67 46.34 -12.37 7.09
N PRO A 68 45.96 -11.56 6.08
CA PRO A 68 46.66 -11.55 4.80
C PRO A 68 48.05 -10.92 4.94
N THR A 69 49.06 -11.64 4.48
CA THR A 69 50.45 -11.18 4.36
C THR A 69 50.52 -9.92 3.49
N PRO A 70 51.18 -8.83 3.95
CA PRO A 70 51.33 -7.62 3.15
C PRO A 70 52.27 -7.87 1.96
N THR A 71 51.74 -7.72 0.75
CA THR A 71 52.53 -7.67 -0.49
C THR A 71 53.32 -6.35 -0.52
N GLN A 72 54.64 -6.45 -0.59
CA GLN A 72 55.52 -5.30 -0.73
C GLN A 72 55.26 -4.58 -2.07
N ILE A 73 54.93 -3.30 -1.99
CA ILE A 73 54.75 -2.42 -3.14
C ILE A 73 56.15 -2.04 -3.67
N PRO A 74 56.43 -2.20 -4.98
CA PRO A 74 57.71 -1.81 -5.57
C PRO A 74 57.93 -0.28 -5.51
N PRO A 75 59.18 0.21 -5.42
CA PRO A 75 59.50 1.62 -5.29
C PRO A 75 59.03 2.43 -6.50
N GLN A 76 58.17 3.42 -6.29
CA GLN A 76 57.78 4.36 -7.33
C GLN A 76 58.86 5.42 -7.54
N THR A 77 59.30 5.57 -8.78
CA THR A 77 60.21 6.61 -9.26
C THR A 77 59.51 7.97 -9.19
N ILE A 78 59.99 8.83 -8.29
CA ILE A 78 59.61 10.23 -8.17
C ILE A 78 59.99 11.00 -9.44
N THR A 79 58.99 11.39 -10.23
CA THR A 79 59.12 12.32 -11.36
C THR A 79 58.80 13.75 -10.88
N PRO A 80 59.59 14.79 -11.24
CA PRO A 80 59.45 16.13 -10.67
C PRO A 80 58.13 16.82 -11.03
N SER A 81 57.61 17.50 -10.01
CA SER A 81 56.33 18.18 -9.90
C SER A 81 56.22 19.40 -10.84
N GLY A 82 55.33 19.32 -11.83
CA GLY A 82 54.80 20.48 -12.54
C GLY A 82 53.82 21.28 -11.67
N THR A 83 53.99 22.59 -11.64
CA THR A 83 53.19 23.59 -10.92
C THR A 83 51.69 23.41 -11.17
N LYS A 84 50.97 22.77 -10.22
CA LYS A 84 49.51 22.61 -10.29
C LYS A 84 48.83 23.90 -9.86
N ASN A 85 48.18 24.57 -10.82
CA ASN A 85 47.18 25.59 -10.55
C ASN A 85 46.14 25.01 -9.60
N LYS A 86 46.05 25.59 -8.40
CA LYS A 86 45.12 25.22 -7.34
C LYS A 86 43.71 25.66 -7.76
N THR A 87 43.04 24.88 -8.59
CA THR A 87 41.63 25.09 -8.91
C THR A 87 40.82 24.94 -7.63
N SER A 88 40.17 26.03 -7.21
CA SER A 88 39.24 26.03 -6.10
C SER A 88 38.15 24.98 -6.36
N PRO A 89 37.83 24.09 -5.40
CA PRO A 89 36.78 23.10 -5.60
C PRO A 89 35.45 23.81 -5.86
N THR A 90 34.75 23.42 -6.93
CA THR A 90 33.37 23.84 -7.16
C THR A 90 32.50 23.20 -6.06
N PRO A 91 31.64 23.96 -5.36
CA PRO A 91 30.79 23.40 -4.31
C PRO A 91 29.90 22.30 -4.89
N SER A 92 29.83 21.16 -4.19
CA SER A 92 28.93 20.07 -4.57
C SER A 92 27.48 20.54 -4.48
N PRO A 93 26.62 20.22 -5.46
CA PRO A 93 25.20 20.57 -5.40
C PRO A 93 24.55 19.92 -4.17
N ILE A 94 23.66 20.67 -3.49
CA ILE A 94 22.90 20.18 -2.34
C ILE A 94 21.61 19.51 -2.84
N PRO A 95 21.30 18.26 -2.44
CA PRO A 95 20.09 17.58 -2.87
C PRO A 95 18.84 18.22 -2.25
N LYS A 96 17.77 18.30 -3.04
CA LYS A 96 16.41 18.73 -2.64
C LYS A 96 15.53 17.51 -2.39
N THR A 97 14.48 17.69 -1.59
CA THR A 97 13.46 16.65 -1.33
C THR A 97 12.09 17.16 -1.77
N ALA A 98 11.38 16.36 -2.56
CA ALA A 98 9.96 16.52 -2.83
C ALA A 98 9.17 15.45 -2.09
N ILE A 99 8.00 15.82 -1.58
CA ILE A 99 7.01 14.89 -1.02
C ILE A 99 5.79 14.96 -1.93
N ILE A 100 5.50 13.87 -2.63
CA ILE A 100 4.35 13.75 -3.53
C ILE A 100 3.32 12.87 -2.84
N THR A 101 2.12 13.40 -2.59
CA THR A 101 1.00 12.63 -2.07
C THR A 101 0.32 11.86 -3.21
N SER A 102 -0.27 10.72 -2.91
CA SER A 102 -1.02 9.95 -3.91
C SER A 102 -2.29 10.65 -4.38
N ASP A 103 -2.86 10.19 -5.50
CA ASP A 103 -4.11 10.66 -6.08
C ASP A 103 -5.29 9.86 -5.53
N LYS A 104 -6.17 10.54 -4.80
CA LYS A 104 -7.36 9.93 -4.19
C LYS A 104 -8.29 9.22 -5.17
N ASN A 105 -8.38 9.64 -6.44
CA ASN A 105 -9.29 9.02 -7.39
C ASN A 105 -8.73 7.73 -7.99
N LEU A 106 -7.42 7.50 -7.81
CA LEU A 106 -6.67 6.36 -8.33
C LEU A 106 -6.17 5.43 -7.22
N ASP A 107 -6.23 5.86 -5.97
CA ASP A 107 -6.00 5.02 -4.81
C ASP A 107 -7.21 4.15 -4.52
N GLY A 108 -6.97 2.95 -4.00
CA GLY A 108 -8.07 2.10 -3.54
C GLY A 108 -7.75 0.62 -3.59
N PHE A 109 -8.76 -0.20 -3.88
CA PHE A 109 -8.56 -1.61 -4.14
C PHE A 109 -9.49 -2.14 -5.24
N VAL A 110 -9.02 -3.20 -5.89
CA VAL A 110 -9.81 -4.00 -6.82
C VAL A 110 -9.81 -5.45 -6.33
N SER A 111 -10.97 -6.09 -6.39
CA SER A 111 -11.17 -7.47 -5.98
C SER A 111 -11.36 -8.42 -7.15
N SER A 112 -11.07 -9.70 -6.91
CA SER A 112 -11.15 -10.78 -7.92
C SER A 112 -12.56 -11.02 -8.50
N ASN A 113 -13.59 -10.37 -7.96
CA ASN A 113 -14.95 -10.36 -8.49
C ASN A 113 -15.29 -9.06 -9.24
N ASN A 114 -14.28 -8.31 -9.68
CA ASN A 114 -14.41 -7.03 -10.39
C ASN A 114 -15.01 -5.90 -9.55
N TYR A 115 -15.07 -6.05 -8.22
CA TYR A 115 -15.46 -4.95 -7.35
C TYR A 115 -14.30 -3.96 -7.23
N VAL A 116 -14.58 -2.69 -7.49
CA VAL A 116 -13.64 -1.57 -7.42
C VAL A 116 -14.08 -0.62 -6.32
N ASN A 117 -13.14 -0.13 -5.52
CA ASN A 117 -13.38 0.94 -4.56
C ASN A 117 -12.22 1.92 -4.55
N ASN A 118 -12.49 3.15 -4.97
CA ASN A 118 -11.56 4.28 -4.97
C ASN A 118 -12.04 5.45 -4.08
N GLN A 119 -12.95 5.18 -3.15
CA GLN A 119 -13.54 6.20 -2.26
C GLN A 119 -13.29 5.88 -0.78
N SER A 120 -12.42 4.90 -0.51
CA SER A 120 -12.22 4.35 0.82
C SER A 120 -10.75 3.95 1.01
N GLU A 121 -10.47 3.04 1.93
CA GLU A 121 -9.13 2.63 2.23
C GLU A 121 -8.46 1.89 1.06
N ILE A 122 -7.15 1.72 1.16
CA ILE A 122 -6.45 0.73 0.34
C ILE A 122 -6.46 -0.60 1.07
N ARG A 123 -6.90 -1.66 0.40
CA ARG A 123 -7.05 -3.00 0.99
C ARG A 123 -6.29 -4.05 0.20
N SER A 124 -5.58 -4.91 0.92
CA SER A 124 -4.95 -6.10 0.32
C SER A 124 -5.16 -7.33 1.21
N GLY A 125 -5.47 -8.47 0.61
CA GLY A 125 -5.74 -9.69 1.37
C GLY A 125 -6.77 -10.60 0.71
N ARG A 126 -7.35 -11.48 1.52
CA ARG A 126 -8.22 -12.55 1.05
C ARG A 126 -9.32 -12.90 2.03
N ASN A 127 -10.43 -13.42 1.54
CA ASN A 127 -11.37 -14.21 2.32
C ASN A 127 -11.74 -15.48 1.53
N LYS A 128 -12.72 -16.25 2.02
CA LYS A 128 -13.16 -17.48 1.32
C LYS A 128 -13.72 -17.27 -0.09
N PHE A 129 -14.06 -16.03 -0.46
CA PHE A 129 -14.70 -15.70 -1.73
C PHE A 129 -13.83 -14.85 -2.66
N LEU A 130 -13.03 -13.94 -2.09
CA LEU A 130 -12.42 -12.81 -2.78
C LEU A 130 -10.93 -12.70 -2.43
N LEU A 131 -10.18 -12.24 -3.42
CA LEU A 131 -8.86 -11.65 -3.27
C LEU A 131 -9.00 -10.15 -3.51
N SER A 132 -8.22 -9.33 -2.80
CA SER A 132 -8.17 -7.88 -2.98
C SER A 132 -6.72 -7.44 -3.14
N ARG A 133 -6.48 -6.57 -4.12
CA ARG A 133 -5.19 -5.90 -4.35
C ARG A 133 -5.38 -4.40 -4.15
N GLY A 134 -4.43 -3.77 -3.47
CA GLY A 134 -4.42 -2.33 -3.25
C GLY A 134 -3.75 -1.61 -4.41
N PHE A 135 -4.18 -0.40 -4.73
CA PHE A 135 -3.63 0.41 -5.82
C PHE A 135 -3.32 1.82 -5.33
N LEU A 136 -2.23 2.38 -5.87
CA LEU A 136 -1.68 3.69 -5.54
C LEU A 136 -1.20 4.39 -6.80
N SER A 137 -1.49 5.69 -6.93
CA SER A 137 -0.93 6.51 -8.02
C SER A 137 -0.35 7.82 -7.51
N PHE A 138 0.79 8.23 -8.05
CA PHE A 138 1.47 9.49 -7.71
C PHE A 138 1.71 10.31 -8.98
N ASP A 139 1.23 11.56 -9.00
CA ASP A 139 1.49 12.51 -10.09
C ASP A 139 2.94 13.02 -10.04
N LEU A 140 3.72 12.69 -11.07
CA LEU A 140 5.12 13.06 -11.21
C LEU A 140 5.31 14.46 -11.83
N SER A 141 4.23 15.13 -12.27
CA SER A 141 4.31 16.47 -12.87
C SER A 141 4.92 17.53 -11.94
N LYS A 142 4.90 17.26 -10.63
CA LYS A 142 5.49 18.11 -9.58
C LYS A 142 7.01 18.04 -9.52
N LEU A 143 7.64 17.03 -10.15
CA LEU A 143 9.09 16.94 -10.22
C LEU A 143 9.62 17.85 -11.34
N PRO A 144 10.70 18.62 -11.11
CA PRO A 144 11.28 19.41 -12.18
C PRO A 144 11.82 18.50 -13.28
N LYS A 145 11.59 18.91 -14.53
CA LYS A 145 12.07 18.17 -15.72
C LYS A 145 13.58 18.02 -15.69
N TYR A 146 14.07 16.88 -16.17
CA TYR A 146 15.50 16.57 -16.32
C TYR A 146 16.30 16.58 -15.00
N THR A 147 15.62 16.45 -13.85
CA THR A 147 16.31 16.32 -12.56
C THR A 147 16.96 14.97 -12.41
N LYS A 148 18.13 14.95 -11.78
CA LYS A 148 18.79 13.69 -11.42
C LYS A 148 18.19 13.20 -10.11
N ILE A 149 17.39 12.14 -10.18
CA ILE A 149 16.86 11.47 -8.99
C ILE A 149 17.99 10.72 -8.28
N VAL A 150 18.06 10.87 -6.97
CA VAL A 150 19.07 10.28 -6.09
C VAL A 150 18.50 9.13 -5.28
N SER A 151 17.27 9.28 -4.79
CA SER A 151 16.54 8.25 -4.06
C SER A 151 15.05 8.49 -4.20
N ALA A 152 14.26 7.42 -4.19
CA ALA A 152 12.81 7.48 -4.10
C ALA A 152 12.32 6.45 -3.08
N THR A 153 11.46 6.88 -2.16
CA THR A 153 10.88 6.02 -1.11
C THR A 153 9.37 6.13 -1.14
N LEU A 154 8.69 5.02 -1.39
CA LEU A 154 7.25 4.89 -1.21
C LEU A 154 6.96 4.66 0.28
N ARG A 155 6.04 5.43 0.85
CA ARG A 155 5.57 5.30 2.24
C ARG A 155 4.05 5.17 2.26
N VAL A 156 3.55 4.13 2.91
CA VAL A 156 2.12 3.86 3.04
C VAL A 156 1.82 3.56 4.50
N TYR A 157 0.74 4.11 5.05
CA TYR A 157 0.42 3.94 6.47
C TYR A 157 -0.56 2.78 6.68
N GLN A 158 -0.09 1.71 7.33
CA GLN A 158 -0.95 0.58 7.69
C GLN A 158 -1.80 0.94 8.92
N VAL A 159 -3.11 0.99 8.73
CA VAL A 159 -4.07 1.40 9.77
C VAL A 159 -4.45 0.22 10.65
N LYS A 160 -4.71 -0.94 10.05
CA LYS A 160 -5.13 -2.16 10.77
C LYS A 160 -4.89 -3.42 9.95
N ALA A 161 -4.92 -4.56 10.64
CA ALA A 161 -4.89 -5.89 10.04
C ALA A 161 -5.91 -6.82 10.72
N ILE A 162 -6.81 -7.39 9.93
CA ILE A 162 -7.86 -8.34 10.35
C ILE A 162 -7.40 -9.77 10.03
N GLY A 163 -7.69 -10.73 10.91
CA GLY A 163 -7.28 -12.12 10.74
C GLY A 163 -5.76 -12.32 10.91
N ASN A 164 -5.21 -13.26 10.14
CA ASN A 164 -3.78 -13.56 10.09
C ASN A 164 -3.20 -13.37 8.67
N PRO A 165 -3.13 -12.13 8.16
CA PRO A 165 -2.79 -11.88 6.77
C PRO A 165 -1.33 -12.16 6.42
N TYR A 166 -0.44 -12.26 7.40
CA TYR A 166 0.98 -12.61 7.19
C TYR A 166 1.27 -14.07 7.56
N SER A 167 0.29 -14.95 7.39
CA SER A 167 0.48 -16.39 7.58
C SER A 167 1.42 -16.97 6.51
N VAL A 168 1.92 -18.18 6.74
CA VAL A 168 2.73 -18.92 5.74
C VAL A 168 1.95 -19.18 4.45
N GLU A 169 0.63 -19.25 4.52
CA GLU A 169 -0.25 -19.46 3.36
C GLU A 169 -0.42 -18.20 2.51
N THR A 170 -0.22 -17.01 3.08
CA THR A 170 -0.39 -15.73 2.37
C THR A 170 0.97 -15.09 2.01
N GLY A 171 1.99 -15.26 2.86
CA GLY A 171 3.32 -14.69 2.69
C GLY A 171 3.41 -13.21 3.06
N ASN A 172 4.39 -12.51 2.47
CA ASN A 172 4.60 -11.08 2.69
C ASN A 172 3.71 -10.23 1.77
N LEU A 173 3.53 -8.95 2.14
CA LEU A 173 3.01 -7.97 1.20
C LEU A 173 4.09 -7.58 0.22
N LYS A 174 3.80 -7.73 -1.06
CA LYS A 174 4.64 -7.39 -2.22
C LYS A 174 4.14 -6.10 -2.86
N ILE A 175 5.02 -5.50 -3.66
CA ILE A 175 4.68 -4.39 -4.54
C ILE A 175 4.99 -4.78 -5.98
N ASP A 176 4.04 -4.52 -6.87
CA ASP A 176 4.27 -4.42 -8.29
C ASP A 176 4.36 -2.96 -8.71
N HIS A 177 5.17 -2.70 -9.74
CA HIS A 177 5.12 -1.47 -10.53
C HIS A 177 4.40 -1.78 -11.84
N LEU A 178 3.43 -0.95 -12.19
CA LEU A 178 2.52 -1.16 -13.33
C LEU A 178 1.98 0.18 -13.80
N ILE A 179 1.30 0.18 -14.95
CA ILE A 179 0.52 1.32 -15.43
C ILE A 179 -0.92 0.86 -15.62
N TYR A 180 -1.83 1.43 -14.85
CA TYR A 180 -3.26 1.16 -14.90
C TYR A 180 -4.08 2.36 -15.42
N GLY A 181 -3.40 3.46 -15.78
CA GLY A 181 -4.02 4.55 -16.54
C GLY A 181 -4.60 5.67 -15.67
N GLU A 182 -5.60 6.37 -16.18
CA GLU A 182 -6.16 7.59 -15.58
C GLU A 182 -7.39 7.33 -14.70
N THR A 183 -7.84 6.08 -14.63
CA THR A 183 -8.96 5.62 -13.81
C THR A 183 -8.59 4.32 -13.12
N LEU A 184 -9.10 4.10 -11.90
CA LEU A 184 -9.07 2.78 -11.27
C LEU A 184 -10.35 2.03 -11.65
N ASP A 185 -10.24 0.91 -12.35
CA ASP A 185 -11.37 0.10 -12.81
C ASP A 185 -11.15 -1.40 -12.62
N GLU A 186 -12.13 -2.23 -13.01
CA GLU A 186 -12.08 -3.66 -12.76
C GLU A 186 -11.00 -4.40 -13.54
N THR A 187 -10.56 -3.86 -14.67
CA THR A 187 -9.55 -4.49 -15.52
C THR A 187 -8.16 -4.44 -14.88
N ASP A 188 -7.94 -3.46 -14.01
CA ASP A 188 -6.69 -3.23 -13.28
C ASP A 188 -6.33 -4.37 -12.34
N TYR A 189 -7.33 -5.14 -11.89
CA TYR A 189 -7.08 -6.36 -11.14
C TYR A 189 -6.07 -7.25 -11.86
N ASN A 190 -6.23 -7.45 -13.17
CA ASN A 190 -5.36 -8.31 -13.99
C ASN A 190 -4.33 -7.52 -14.82
N ALA A 191 -4.16 -6.22 -14.58
CA ALA A 191 -3.15 -5.43 -15.29
C ALA A 191 -1.75 -6.05 -15.14
N ASN A 192 -1.02 -6.09 -16.25
CA ASN A 192 0.33 -6.63 -16.27
C ASN A 192 1.27 -5.66 -15.54
N ALA A 193 2.10 -6.20 -14.66
CA ALA A 193 3.15 -5.42 -14.03
C ALA A 193 4.29 -5.16 -15.03
N LEU A 194 4.85 -3.95 -15.00
CA LEU A 194 6.14 -3.65 -15.60
C LEU A 194 7.25 -4.38 -14.83
N SER A 195 7.13 -4.39 -13.51
CA SER A 195 8.02 -5.12 -12.60
C SER A 195 7.20 -5.72 -11.47
N SER A 196 7.08 -7.06 -11.44
CA SER A 196 6.25 -7.75 -10.45
C SER A 196 7.01 -8.15 -9.20
N GLY A 197 6.37 -7.99 -8.03
CA GLY A 197 6.83 -8.51 -6.74
C GLY A 197 8.24 -8.10 -6.36
N PHE A 198 8.69 -6.92 -6.81
CA PHE A 198 10.11 -6.55 -6.80
C PHE A 198 10.68 -6.31 -5.41
N THR A 199 9.81 -6.18 -4.40
CA THR A 199 10.20 -5.95 -3.01
C THR A 199 9.07 -6.33 -2.04
N ASP A 200 9.42 -6.46 -0.75
CA ASP A 200 8.45 -6.66 0.33
C ASP A 200 8.09 -5.28 0.96
N LEU A 201 6.82 -4.89 0.95
CA LEU A 201 6.33 -3.70 1.65
C LEU A 201 6.22 -3.92 3.17
N SER A 202 5.73 -5.08 3.58
CA SER A 202 5.54 -5.42 4.99
C SER A 202 5.56 -6.93 5.20
N LYS A 203 6.01 -7.32 6.39
CA LYS A 203 6.11 -8.72 6.85
C LYS A 203 5.34 -8.97 8.15
N ASN A 204 4.60 -7.97 8.63
CA ASN A 204 3.93 -8.05 9.93
C ASN A 204 2.68 -7.16 10.03
N ARG A 205 1.86 -7.47 11.03
CA ARG A 205 0.59 -6.80 11.33
C ARG A 205 0.71 -5.45 12.05
N ILE A 206 1.94 -5.01 12.36
CA ILE A 206 2.16 -3.81 13.17
C ILE A 206 1.67 -2.59 12.37
N THR A 207 0.82 -1.77 12.99
CA THR A 207 0.32 -0.53 12.40
C THR A 207 1.43 0.51 12.29
N GLY A 208 1.29 1.46 11.36
CA GLY A 208 2.28 2.50 11.13
C GLY A 208 2.82 2.54 9.71
N TRP A 209 3.79 3.43 9.50
CA TRP A 209 4.45 3.61 8.21
C TRP A 209 5.16 2.34 7.75
N LYS A 210 4.87 1.94 6.51
CA LYS A 210 5.59 0.94 5.74
C LYS A 210 6.31 1.67 4.62
N GLU A 211 7.60 1.41 4.48
CA GLU A 211 8.46 2.18 3.59
C GLU A 211 9.30 1.25 2.73
N VAL A 212 9.46 1.59 1.45
CA VAL A 212 10.31 0.83 0.55
C VAL A 212 10.93 1.72 -0.52
N GLU A 213 12.12 1.34 -0.97
CA GLU A 213 12.82 2.03 -2.05
C GLU A 213 12.19 1.66 -3.41
N VAL A 214 11.92 2.69 -4.22
CA VAL A 214 11.30 2.58 -5.55
C VAL A 214 12.06 3.40 -6.60
N LEU A 215 13.36 3.62 -6.38
CA LEU A 215 14.19 4.46 -7.26
C LEU A 215 14.15 3.99 -8.71
N ASN A 216 14.32 2.69 -8.93
CA ASN A 216 14.38 2.13 -10.28
C ASN A 216 13.05 2.34 -11.02
N GLN A 217 11.93 2.09 -10.35
CA GLN A 217 10.58 2.26 -10.90
C GLN A 217 10.32 3.72 -11.27
N LEU A 218 10.67 4.66 -10.38
CA LEU A 218 10.51 6.08 -10.67
C LEU A 218 11.39 6.56 -11.83
N VAL A 219 12.64 6.09 -11.91
CA VAL A 219 13.53 6.42 -13.03
C VAL A 219 13.00 5.84 -14.35
N GLU A 220 12.44 4.63 -14.32
CA GLU A 220 11.81 4.01 -15.48
C GLU A 220 10.59 4.80 -15.97
N ASP A 221 9.71 5.23 -15.06
CA ASP A 221 8.54 6.06 -15.39
C ASP A 221 8.96 7.39 -16.01
N LEU A 222 9.92 8.09 -15.40
CA LEU A 222 10.43 9.35 -15.92
C LEU A 222 11.13 9.18 -17.28
N GLY A 223 11.91 8.10 -17.45
CA GLY A 223 12.60 7.77 -18.69
C GLY A 223 11.64 7.41 -19.84
N SER A 224 10.50 6.79 -19.51
CA SER A 224 9.44 6.43 -20.45
C SER A 224 8.46 7.58 -20.71
N GLY A 225 8.61 8.71 -20.02
CA GLY A 225 7.72 9.86 -20.14
C GLY A 225 6.33 9.65 -19.51
N HIS A 226 6.21 8.69 -18.60
CA HIS A 226 4.99 8.51 -17.81
C HIS A 226 4.77 9.72 -16.90
N LYS A 227 3.50 10.13 -16.78
CA LYS A 227 3.10 11.26 -15.91
C LYS A 227 2.87 10.83 -14.47
N THR A 228 2.67 9.54 -14.24
CA THR A 228 2.37 8.96 -12.94
C THR A 228 3.34 7.82 -12.63
N ALA A 229 3.60 7.62 -11.34
CA ALA A 229 4.15 6.38 -10.82
C ALA A 229 3.02 5.60 -10.16
N GLN A 230 2.81 4.36 -10.58
CA GLN A 230 1.67 3.54 -10.19
C GLN A 230 2.13 2.22 -9.59
N PHE A 231 1.51 1.83 -8.47
CA PHE A 231 1.90 0.67 -7.70
C PHE A 231 0.69 -0.17 -7.31
N ARG A 232 0.88 -1.48 -7.30
CA ARG A 232 -0.10 -2.46 -6.81
C ARG A 232 0.46 -3.19 -5.60
N ILE A 233 -0.30 -3.20 -4.52
CA ILE A 233 0.02 -3.91 -3.28
C ILE A 233 -0.78 -5.22 -3.30
N HIS A 234 -0.09 -6.33 -3.14
CA HIS A 234 -0.72 -7.64 -3.09
C HIS A 234 0.06 -8.58 -2.17
N PHE A 235 -0.54 -9.70 -1.80
CA PHE A 235 0.19 -10.74 -1.09
C PHE A 235 0.99 -11.62 -2.05
N GLU A 236 2.11 -12.15 -1.57
CA GLU A 236 2.96 -13.08 -2.30
C GLU A 236 2.20 -14.30 -2.83
N LYS A 237 1.26 -14.81 -2.03
CA LYS A 237 0.36 -15.90 -2.42
C LYS A 237 -1.07 -15.40 -2.48
N GLU A 238 -1.68 -15.55 -3.65
CA GLU A 238 -3.01 -15.03 -3.95
C GLU A 238 -4.00 -16.17 -4.18
N GLU A 239 -4.22 -16.93 -3.12
CA GLU A 239 -5.22 -17.99 -3.06
C GLU A 239 -6.33 -17.58 -2.12
N LYS A 240 -7.59 -17.93 -2.42
CA LYS A 240 -8.72 -17.60 -1.53
C LYS A 240 -8.50 -18.22 -0.15
N GLY A 241 -8.96 -17.52 0.88
CA GLY A 241 -8.89 -17.98 2.27
C GLY A 241 -9.93 -19.06 2.57
N THR A 242 -10.06 -19.40 3.85
CA THR A 242 -11.03 -20.41 4.33
C THR A 242 -12.17 -19.83 5.16
N THR A 243 -12.08 -18.55 5.55
CA THR A 243 -13.03 -17.88 6.45
C THR A 243 -13.75 -16.70 5.79
N ASP A 244 -14.94 -16.37 6.29
CA ASP A 244 -15.76 -15.25 5.82
C ASP A 244 -15.14 -13.89 6.22
N SER A 245 -14.59 -13.81 7.45
CA SER A 245 -13.93 -12.61 7.95
C SER A 245 -12.71 -12.24 7.12
N GLY A 246 -12.03 -13.25 6.59
CA GLY A 246 -10.80 -13.10 5.81
C GLY A 246 -9.61 -12.63 6.62
N ASP A 247 -8.51 -12.51 5.89
CA ASP A 247 -7.22 -12.02 6.32
C ASP A 247 -6.87 -10.81 5.44
N TYR A 248 -6.94 -9.61 6.01
CA TYR A 248 -6.80 -8.36 5.27
C TYR A 248 -5.89 -7.38 6.00
N VAL A 249 -5.18 -6.57 5.21
CA VAL A 249 -4.44 -5.39 5.65
C VAL A 249 -5.08 -4.17 5.02
N TYR A 250 -5.21 -3.13 5.83
CA TYR A 250 -5.86 -1.87 5.49
C TYR A 250 -4.82 -0.76 5.62
N PHE A 251 -4.71 0.05 4.58
CA PHE A 251 -3.84 1.21 4.51
C PHE A 251 -4.67 2.47 4.30
N GLU A 252 -4.18 3.58 4.83
CA GLU A 252 -4.77 4.89 4.55
C GLU A 252 -4.66 5.20 3.05
N SER A 253 -5.70 5.78 2.46
CA SER A 253 -5.70 6.29 1.09
C SER A 253 -5.52 7.80 1.06
N ALA A 254 -5.31 8.41 -0.10
CA ALA A 254 -5.28 9.87 -0.21
C ALA A 254 -6.59 10.57 0.20
N ASP A 255 -7.73 9.88 0.19
CA ASP A 255 -8.99 10.40 0.72
C ASP A 255 -9.05 10.42 2.25
N ASN A 256 -8.02 9.88 2.93
CA ASN A 256 -7.93 9.84 4.39
C ASN A 256 -9.18 9.20 5.04
N SER A 257 -9.70 8.14 4.42
CA SER A 257 -10.96 7.50 4.82
C SER A 257 -10.92 6.85 6.20
N GLU A 258 -9.72 6.51 6.70
CA GLU A 258 -9.54 5.97 8.05
C GLU A 258 -9.21 7.08 9.08
N GLY A 259 -9.08 8.34 8.64
CA GLY A 259 -8.97 9.50 9.50
C GLY A 259 -7.61 9.70 10.19
N THR A 260 -6.56 9.02 9.76
CA THR A 260 -5.25 9.06 10.43
C THR A 260 -4.40 10.28 10.05
N THR A 261 -4.75 10.98 8.97
CA THR A 261 -3.97 12.02 8.28
C THR A 261 -2.65 11.54 7.66
N ASN A 262 -2.32 10.26 7.81
CA ASN A 262 -1.08 9.65 7.32
C ASN A 262 -1.27 9.10 5.91
N ILE A 263 -1.61 9.97 4.96
CA ILE A 263 -1.88 9.58 3.57
C ILE A 263 -0.60 9.09 2.85
N PRO A 264 -0.70 8.22 1.82
CA PRO A 264 0.46 7.70 1.11
C PRO A 264 1.36 8.79 0.50
N GLN A 265 2.67 8.55 0.51
CA GLN A 265 3.67 9.50 0.05
C GLN A 265 4.76 8.84 -0.79
N LEU A 266 5.21 9.55 -1.82
CA LEU A 266 6.44 9.29 -2.55
C LEU A 266 7.46 10.38 -2.21
N LEU A 267 8.53 10.01 -1.49
CA LEU A 267 9.60 10.91 -1.08
C LEU A 267 10.74 10.82 -2.09
N VAL A 268 11.01 11.91 -2.79
CA VAL A 268 11.98 11.94 -3.88
C VAL A 268 13.11 12.91 -3.55
N LYS A 269 14.35 12.42 -3.50
CA LYS A 269 15.54 13.26 -3.41
C LYS A 269 16.14 13.45 -4.79
N PHE A 270 16.48 14.68 -5.15
CA PHE A 270 16.99 15.03 -6.47
C PHE A 270 17.98 16.21 -6.42
N TYR A 271 18.77 16.39 -7.49
CA TYR A 271 19.61 17.58 -7.70
C TYR A 271 18.94 18.56 -8.66
#